data_AF-A0A9E8TLT5-F1
#
_entry.id   AF-A0A9E8TLT5-F1
#
_cell.length_a   1.000
_cell.length_b   1.000
_cell.length_c   1.000
_cell.angle_alpha   90.00
_cell.angle_beta   90.00
_cell.angle_gamma   90.00
#
_symmetry.space_group_name_H-M   'P 1'
#
loop_
_entity.id
_entity.type
_entity.pdbx_description
1 polymer ?
#
loop_
_entity_poly.entity_id
_entity_poly.type
_entity_poly.pdbx_seq_one_letter_code
_entity_poly.pdbx_strand_id
1 'polypeptide(L)'
;MSWEDRADRFEKKPISTGVRWGLIGVGVVVFFAVIFGALSFGGAWAKKGADVVGPANVEKQYDQVITNWESLTSAADNACMAAGATSTDNSPTFVESPAMAYVSTYRSIRVDYNAAQADLFKAKVVGPSGYPSEIPNFVEATGQTPDFCSVGTQLAELKAAAE
;
A
#
# COMPACT_ATOMS: atom_id res chain seq x y z
N MET A 1 16.56 -72.17 -34.73
CA MET A 1 16.68 -70.73 -34.46
C MET A 1 16.73 -70.56 -32.95
N SER A 2 17.94 -70.41 -32.40
CA SER A 2 18.15 -70.49 -30.94
C SER A 2 17.77 -69.15 -30.27
N TRP A 3 17.58 -69.18 -28.95
CA TRP A 3 17.29 -67.97 -28.18
C TRP A 3 18.47 -66.99 -28.15
N GLU A 4 19.69 -67.46 -28.42
CA GLU A 4 20.90 -66.62 -28.50
C GLU A 4 20.86 -65.69 -29.72
N ASP A 5 20.36 -66.17 -30.87
CA ASP A 5 20.16 -65.37 -32.10
C ASP A 5 19.17 -64.19 -31.92
N ARG A 6 18.38 -64.18 -30.84
CA ARG A 6 17.43 -63.08 -30.54
C ARG A 6 18.03 -62.03 -29.61
N ALA A 7 19.02 -62.38 -28.79
CA ALA A 7 19.66 -61.45 -27.86
C ALA A 7 20.54 -60.43 -28.60
N ASP A 8 21.23 -60.86 -29.65
CA ASP A 8 22.15 -60.00 -30.42
C ASP A 8 21.44 -58.96 -31.30
N ARG A 9 20.13 -59.10 -31.56
CA ARG A 9 19.38 -58.08 -32.33
C ARG A 9 19.10 -56.78 -31.57
N PHE A 10 19.32 -56.76 -30.27
CA PHE A 10 19.30 -55.55 -29.46
C PHE A 10 20.69 -54.94 -29.27
N GLU A 11 21.70 -55.48 -29.97
CA GLU A 11 23.03 -54.88 -30.00
C GLU A 11 22.93 -53.46 -30.54
N LYS A 12 23.19 -52.53 -29.62
CA LYS A 12 22.93 -51.09 -29.73
C LYS A 12 23.50 -50.56 -31.03
N LYS A 13 22.65 -50.29 -32.02
CA LYS A 13 23.05 -49.51 -33.20
C LYS A 13 23.69 -48.21 -32.70
N PRO A 14 24.96 -47.94 -33.01
CA PRO A 14 25.61 -46.71 -32.59
C PRO A 14 24.80 -45.57 -33.21
N ILE A 15 24.22 -44.73 -32.35
CA ILE A 15 23.50 -43.53 -32.78
C ILE A 15 24.48 -42.76 -33.68
N SER A 16 24.08 -42.53 -34.94
CA SER A 16 24.97 -41.88 -35.90
C SER A 16 25.44 -40.54 -35.32
N THR A 17 26.69 -40.19 -35.59
CA THR A 17 27.31 -38.96 -35.05
C THR A 17 26.44 -37.72 -35.31
N GLY A 18 25.72 -37.67 -36.44
CA GLY A 18 24.76 -36.61 -36.75
C GLY A 18 23.55 -36.54 -35.81
N VAL A 19 22.98 -37.68 -35.38
CA VAL A 19 21.87 -37.69 -34.40
C VAL A 19 22.35 -37.28 -33.01
N ARG A 20 23.58 -37.66 -32.62
CA ARG A 20 24.19 -37.20 -31.36
C ARG A 20 24.38 -35.68 -31.34
N TRP A 21 24.95 -35.09 -32.39
CA TRP A 21 25.10 -33.64 -32.48
C TRP A 21 23.76 -32.91 -32.57
N GLY A 22 22.76 -33.49 -33.24
CA GLY A 22 21.40 -32.97 -33.27
C GLY A 22 20.76 -32.90 -31.88
N LEU A 23 20.88 -33.96 -31.07
CA LEU A 23 20.36 -33.99 -29.70
C LEU A 23 21.06 -32.98 -28.78
N ILE A 24 22.39 -32.84 -28.92
CA ILE A 24 23.15 -31.82 -28.17
C ILE A 24 22.70 -30.42 -28.57
N GLY A 25 22.53 -30.15 -29.87
CA GLY A 25 22.04 -28.86 -30.36
C GLY A 25 20.65 -28.51 -29.82
N VAL A 26 19.71 -29.47 -29.85
CA VAL A 26 18.37 -29.28 -29.26
C VAL A 26 18.46 -29.04 -27.75
N GLY A 27 19.29 -29.79 -27.03
CA GLY A 27 19.50 -29.60 -25.59
C GLY A 27 20.00 -28.21 -25.25
N VAL A 28 20.94 -27.67 -26.04
CA VAL A 28 21.47 -26.30 -25.85
C VAL A 28 20.39 -25.25 -26.10
N VAL A 29 19.59 -25.39 -27.16
CA VAL A 29 18.50 -24.45 -27.46
C VAL A 29 17.46 -24.44 -26.34
N VAL A 30 17.05 -25.61 -25.85
CA VAL A 30 16.10 -25.73 -24.74
C VAL A 30 16.67 -25.12 -23.46
N PHE A 31 17.96 -25.35 -23.17
CA PHE A 31 18.63 -24.77 -22.01
C PHE A 31 18.61 -23.23 -22.02
N PHE A 32 18.96 -22.61 -23.16
CA PHE A 32 18.88 -21.15 -23.28
C PHE A 32 17.43 -20.65 -23.20
N ALA A 33 16.47 -21.32 -23.83
CA ALA A 33 15.05 -20.94 -23.75
C ALA A 33 14.54 -20.92 -22.31
N VAL A 34 14.93 -21.90 -21.49
CA VAL A 34 14.56 -21.96 -20.06
C VAL A 34 15.22 -20.83 -19.28
N ILE A 35 16.50 -20.54 -19.51
CA ILE A 35 17.20 -19.43 -18.83
C ILE A 35 16.59 -18.08 -19.19
N PHE A 36 16.38 -17.79 -20.47
CA PHE A 36 15.75 -16.54 -20.90
C PHE A 36 14.30 -16.44 -20.41
N GLY A 37 13.56 -17.55 -20.37
CA GLY A 37 12.25 -17.63 -19.75
C GLY A 37 12.27 -17.28 -18.26
N ALA A 38 13.20 -17.86 -17.50
CA ALA A 38 13.34 -17.59 -16.06
C ALA A 38 13.77 -16.14 -15.78
N LEU A 39 14.69 -15.59 -16.58
CA LEU A 39 15.15 -14.20 -16.46
C LEU A 39 14.03 -13.20 -16.81
N SER A 40 13.25 -13.46 -17.86
CA SER A 40 12.11 -12.60 -18.22
C SER A 40 11.02 -12.61 -17.14
N PHE A 41 10.76 -13.78 -16.54
CA PHE A 41 9.85 -13.89 -15.40
C PHE A 41 10.36 -13.10 -14.19
N GLY A 42 11.64 -13.27 -13.80
CA GLY A 42 12.25 -12.50 -12.71
C GLY A 42 12.25 -10.99 -12.95
N GLY A 43 12.53 -10.56 -14.19
CA GLY A 43 12.51 -9.14 -14.58
C GLY A 43 11.13 -8.49 -14.46
N ALA A 44 10.05 -9.23 -14.71
CA ALA A 44 8.68 -8.73 -14.55
C ALA A 44 8.35 -8.42 -13.07
N TRP A 45 8.80 -9.28 -12.15
CA TRP A 45 8.67 -9.05 -10.71
C TRP A 45 9.54 -7.90 -10.21
N ALA A 46 10.77 -7.77 -10.73
CA ALA A 46 11.65 -6.65 -10.41
C ALA A 46 11.04 -5.30 -10.85
N LYS A 47 10.44 -5.25 -12.05
CA LYS A 47 9.75 -4.06 -12.54
C LYS A 47 8.54 -3.70 -11.67
N LYS A 48 7.72 -4.69 -11.29
CA LYS A 48 6.62 -4.48 -10.35
C LYS A 48 7.08 -4.01 -8.98
N GLY A 49 8.21 -4.52 -8.49
CA GLY A 49 8.84 -4.02 -7.26
C GLY A 49 9.29 -2.56 -7.40
N ALA A 50 9.91 -2.20 -8.52
CA ALA A 50 10.33 -0.84 -8.80
C ALA A 50 9.15 0.13 -8.98
N ASP A 51 8.03 -0.31 -9.55
CA ASP A 51 6.81 0.51 -9.67
C ASP A 51 6.20 0.83 -8.28
N VAL A 52 6.33 -0.09 -7.32
CA VAL A 52 5.82 0.09 -5.95
C VAL A 52 6.74 0.99 -5.12
N VAL A 53 8.05 0.91 -5.31
CA VAL A 53 9.05 1.72 -4.56
C VAL A 53 9.52 2.94 -5.37
N GLY A 54 8.92 3.19 -6.53
CA GLY A 54 9.33 4.26 -7.44
C GLY A 54 9.00 5.64 -6.89
N PRO A 55 9.78 6.68 -7.25
CA PRO A 55 9.61 8.04 -6.73
C PRO A 55 8.22 8.62 -7.00
N ALA A 56 7.60 8.29 -8.14
CA ALA A 56 6.25 8.72 -8.48
C ALA A 56 5.14 8.09 -7.59
N ASN A 57 5.39 6.91 -7.01
CA ASN A 57 4.46 6.32 -6.05
C ASN A 57 4.64 6.93 -4.66
N VAL A 58 5.88 7.26 -4.30
CA VAL A 58 6.21 7.99 -3.06
C VAL A 58 5.56 9.36 -3.06
N GLU A 59 5.67 10.13 -4.16
CA GLU A 59 5.03 11.44 -4.28
C GLU A 59 3.50 11.37 -4.07
N LYS A 60 2.83 10.38 -4.69
CA LYS A 60 1.40 10.15 -4.48
C LYS A 60 1.03 9.77 -3.04
N GLN A 61 1.90 9.03 -2.36
CA GLN A 61 1.70 8.65 -0.96
C GLN A 61 1.87 9.86 -0.03
N TYR A 62 2.86 10.73 -0.32
CA TYR A 62 3.05 12.00 0.37
C TYR A 62 1.84 12.91 0.20
N ASP A 63 1.36 13.08 -1.03
CA ASP A 63 0.15 13.86 -1.31
C ASP A 63 -1.05 13.31 -0.55
N GLN A 64 -1.20 11.99 -0.47
CA GLN A 64 -2.28 11.36 0.28
C GLN A 64 -2.20 11.66 1.78
N VAL A 65 -1.01 11.58 2.39
CA VAL A 65 -0.81 11.89 3.82
C VAL A 65 -1.09 13.37 4.09
N ILE A 66 -0.56 14.27 3.25
CA ILE A 66 -0.77 15.72 3.37
C ILE A 66 -2.26 16.05 3.21
N THR A 67 -2.91 15.54 2.16
CA THR A 67 -4.34 15.77 1.90
C THR A 67 -5.21 15.24 3.04
N ASN A 68 -4.90 14.06 3.59
CA ASN A 68 -5.63 13.50 4.71
C ASN A 68 -5.45 14.36 5.97
N TRP A 69 -4.23 14.86 6.23
CA TRP A 69 -3.97 15.77 7.34
C TRP A 69 -4.75 17.08 7.21
N GLU A 70 -4.67 17.74 6.05
CA GLU A 70 -5.40 18.98 5.76
C GLU A 70 -6.92 18.80 5.86
N SER A 71 -7.42 17.66 5.36
CA SER A 71 -8.84 17.31 5.48
C SER A 71 -9.26 17.11 6.94
N LEU A 72 -8.38 16.53 7.76
CA LEU A 72 -8.65 16.28 9.17
C LEU A 72 -8.66 17.59 9.98
N THR A 73 -7.72 18.50 9.70
CA THR A 73 -7.73 19.85 10.31
C THR A 73 -8.93 20.66 9.86
N SER A 74 -9.26 20.64 8.56
CA SER A 74 -10.43 21.36 8.03
C SER A 74 -11.74 20.81 8.60
N ALA A 75 -11.87 19.49 8.76
CA ALA A 75 -13.02 18.87 9.40
C ALA A 75 -13.18 19.32 10.86
N ALA A 76 -12.07 19.42 11.61
CA ALA A 76 -12.09 19.91 12.99
C ALA A 76 -12.49 21.40 13.06
N ASP A 77 -11.92 22.24 12.20
CA ASP A 77 -12.24 23.69 12.16
C ASP A 77 -13.70 23.95 11.78
N ASN A 78 -14.20 23.25 10.77
CA ASN A 78 -15.60 23.35 10.34
C ASN A 78 -16.56 22.90 11.46
N ALA A 79 -16.22 21.82 12.17
CA ALA A 79 -17.00 21.36 13.31
C ALA A 79 -16.99 22.36 14.47
N CYS A 80 -15.84 22.98 14.75
CA CYS A 80 -15.69 24.03 15.76
C CYS A 80 -16.55 25.27 15.40
N MET A 81 -16.49 25.74 14.15
CA MET A 81 -17.32 26.86 13.68
C MET A 81 -18.82 26.55 13.74
N ALA A 82 -19.23 25.34 13.35
CA ALA A 82 -20.62 24.90 13.40
C ALA A 82 -21.16 24.84 14.84
N ALA A 83 -20.34 24.37 15.79
CA ALA A 83 -20.67 24.36 17.21
C ALA A 83 -20.82 25.79 17.79
N GLY A 84 -19.93 26.71 17.40
CA GLY A 84 -20.04 28.13 17.78
C GLY A 84 -21.32 28.79 17.26
N ALA A 85 -21.67 28.56 15.99
CA ALA A 85 -22.89 29.11 15.39
C ALA A 85 -24.17 28.61 16.07
N THR A 86 -24.25 27.31 16.39
CA THR A 86 -25.41 26.72 17.09
C THR A 86 -25.56 27.20 18.53
N SER A 87 -24.47 27.58 19.20
CA SER A 87 -24.54 28.16 20.56
C SER A 87 -25.10 29.58 20.59
N THR A 88 -25.10 30.29 19.45
CA THR A 88 -25.49 31.71 19.36
C THR A 88 -26.97 31.88 18.97
N ASP A 89 -27.48 30.99 18.13
CA ASP A 89 -28.89 30.96 17.74
C ASP A 89 -29.69 30.10 18.72
N ASN A 90 -30.42 30.74 19.64
CA ASN A 90 -31.43 30.13 20.54
C ASN A 90 -32.65 29.53 19.78
N SER A 91 -32.46 29.05 18.55
CA SER A 91 -33.51 28.40 17.76
C SER A 91 -33.58 26.92 18.14
N PRO A 92 -34.76 26.37 18.50
CA PRO A 92 -34.93 24.96 18.79
C PRO A 92 -35.03 24.17 17.48
N THR A 93 -34.02 24.25 16.62
CA THR A 93 -33.92 23.36 15.48
C THR A 93 -33.36 22.03 15.99
N PHE A 94 -34.22 21.01 15.96
CA PHE A 94 -33.93 19.58 16.18
C PHE A 94 -32.97 19.04 15.09
N VAL A 95 -31.83 19.69 14.90
CA VAL A 95 -30.75 19.13 14.08
C VAL A 95 -30.04 18.16 15.01
N GLU A 96 -30.15 16.85 14.75
CA GLU A 96 -29.24 15.85 15.32
C GLU A 96 -27.84 16.45 15.33
N SER A 97 -27.19 16.51 16.51
CA SER A 97 -26.10 17.44 16.72
C SER A 97 -25.08 17.33 15.57
N PRO A 98 -24.81 18.42 14.82
CA PRO A 98 -23.91 18.36 13.67
C PRO A 98 -22.56 17.76 14.04
N ALA A 99 -22.17 17.91 15.32
CA ALA A 99 -21.05 17.25 15.95
C ALA A 99 -20.97 15.74 15.67
N MET A 100 -22.07 14.98 15.71
CA MET A 100 -22.03 13.52 15.48
C MET A 100 -21.66 13.14 14.03
N ALA A 101 -22.10 13.91 13.04
CA ALA A 101 -21.69 13.71 11.65
C ALA A 101 -20.20 14.04 11.43
N TYR A 102 -19.69 15.03 12.17
CA TYR A 102 -18.26 15.34 12.17
C TYR A 102 -17.44 14.26 12.90
N VAL A 103 -17.96 13.64 13.96
CA VAL A 103 -17.28 12.51 14.65
C VAL A 103 -17.05 11.35 13.69
N SER A 104 -18.05 10.95 12.89
CA SER A 104 -17.87 9.85 11.94
C SER A 104 -16.86 10.18 10.85
N THR A 105 -16.91 11.42 10.33
CA THR A 105 -15.99 11.90 9.29
C THR A 105 -14.55 11.99 9.81
N TYR A 106 -14.38 12.53 11.02
CA TYR A 106 -13.08 12.58 11.69
C TYR A 106 -12.50 11.18 11.90
N ARG A 107 -13.33 10.23 12.37
CA ARG A 107 -12.90 8.85 12.59
C ARG A 107 -12.49 8.16 11.29
N SER A 108 -13.22 8.34 10.20
CA SER A 108 -12.86 7.74 8.92
C SER A 108 -11.53 8.29 8.40
N ILE A 109 -11.35 9.62 8.43
CA ILE A 109 -10.10 10.25 7.96
C ILE A 109 -8.92 9.82 8.84
N ARG A 110 -9.11 9.70 10.17
CA ARG A 110 -8.07 9.20 11.08
C ARG A 110 -7.68 7.77 10.77
N VAL A 111 -8.66 6.89 10.53
CA VAL A 111 -8.39 5.49 10.18
C VAL A 111 -7.64 5.43 8.85
N ASP A 112 -8.04 6.21 7.85
CA ASP A 112 -7.37 6.27 6.56
C ASP A 112 -5.93 6.80 6.67
N TYR A 113 -5.71 7.81 7.52
CA TYR A 113 -4.37 8.33 7.83
C TYR A 113 -3.49 7.28 8.51
N ASN A 114 -3.96 6.68 9.61
CA ASN A 114 -3.19 5.68 10.35
C ASN A 114 -2.96 4.42 9.49
N ALA A 115 -3.91 4.03 8.65
CA ALA A 115 -3.73 2.94 7.70
C ALA A 115 -2.70 3.27 6.61
N ALA A 116 -2.67 4.51 6.12
CA ALA A 116 -1.65 4.97 5.18
C ALA A 116 -0.25 4.96 5.80
N GLN A 117 -0.13 5.33 7.08
CA GLN A 117 1.14 5.30 7.83
C GLN A 117 1.59 3.88 8.23
N ALA A 118 0.65 2.97 8.57
CA ALA A 118 0.96 1.62 9.03
C ALA A 118 1.37 0.64 7.92
N ASP A 119 0.95 0.89 6.68
CA ASP A 119 1.18 -0.01 5.56
C ASP A 119 2.65 0.10 5.09
N LEU A 120 3.54 -0.76 5.61
CA LEU A 120 4.99 -0.78 5.37
C LEU A 120 5.41 -0.94 3.89
N PHE A 121 4.49 -1.32 2.99
CA PHE A 121 4.73 -1.31 1.55
C PHE A 121 4.33 0.01 0.87
N LYS A 122 3.48 0.82 1.52
CA LYS A 122 3.17 2.22 1.17
C LYS A 122 3.95 3.25 1.98
N ALA A 123 4.55 2.88 3.10
CA ALA A 123 5.29 3.78 3.98
C ALA A 123 6.79 3.47 4.00
N LYS A 124 7.34 2.79 2.97
CA LYS A 124 8.74 2.35 2.96
C LYS A 124 9.69 3.53 3.22
N VAL A 125 10.23 3.55 4.43
CA VAL A 125 11.42 4.27 4.92
C VAL A 125 11.23 5.76 5.22
N VAL A 126 10.22 6.45 4.69
CA VAL A 126 10.04 7.88 4.95
C VAL A 126 8.56 8.27 4.78
N GLY A 127 7.85 8.47 5.90
CA GLY A 127 6.70 9.36 5.89
C GLY A 127 7.19 10.80 5.63
N PRO A 128 6.34 11.71 5.12
CA PRO A 128 6.72 13.11 4.98
C PRO A 128 7.22 13.66 6.33
N SER A 129 8.43 14.26 6.33
CA SER A 129 8.99 14.88 7.53
C SER A 129 8.06 15.98 8.03
N GLY A 130 7.88 16.10 9.35
CA GLY A 130 6.96 17.07 9.95
C GLY A 130 5.51 16.60 10.08
N TYR A 131 5.22 15.32 9.81
CA TYR A 131 3.90 14.73 10.05
C TYR A 131 3.98 13.59 11.07
N PRO A 132 3.03 13.50 12.02
CA PRO A 132 3.05 12.46 13.04
C PRO A 132 2.86 11.07 12.43
N SER A 133 3.55 10.07 12.97
CA SER A 133 3.44 8.68 12.49
C SER A 133 2.10 8.03 12.80
N GLU A 134 1.39 8.53 13.81
CA GLU A 134 0.06 8.07 14.19
C GLU A 134 -0.74 9.24 14.77
N ILE A 135 -2.04 9.30 14.46
CA ILE A 135 -2.98 10.19 15.11
C ILE A 135 -3.66 9.43 16.25
N PRO A 136 -3.46 9.84 17.52
CA PRO A 136 -4.09 9.21 18.67
C PRO A 136 -5.62 9.40 18.66
N ASN A 137 -6.31 8.54 19.40
CA ASN A 137 -7.75 8.68 19.57
C ASN A 137 -8.07 9.74 20.62
N PHE A 138 -8.31 10.97 20.19
CA PHE A 138 -8.73 12.05 21.09
C PHE A 138 -10.11 11.76 21.70
N VAL A 139 -10.19 11.89 23.01
CA VAL A 139 -11.44 11.66 23.77
C VAL A 139 -12.45 12.77 23.44
N GLU A 140 -11.94 13.96 23.15
CA GLU A 140 -12.64 15.17 22.73
C GLU A 140 -13.31 15.01 21.37
N ALA A 141 -12.78 14.13 20.49
CA ALA A 141 -13.39 13.79 19.22
C ALA A 141 -14.41 12.63 19.33
N THR A 142 -14.54 11.99 20.50
CA THR A 142 -15.31 10.74 20.65
C THR A 142 -16.29 10.71 21.82
N GLY A 143 -16.28 11.71 22.70
CA GLY A 143 -17.17 11.85 23.83
C GLY A 143 -18.63 12.19 23.47
N GLN A 144 -19.51 12.17 24.48
CA GLN A 144 -20.94 12.51 24.32
C GLN A 144 -21.15 13.99 23.92
N THR A 145 -20.20 14.86 24.26
CA THR A 145 -20.14 16.26 23.85
C THR A 145 -18.79 16.50 23.17
N PRO A 146 -18.68 16.27 21.85
CA PRO A 146 -17.42 16.43 21.14
C PRO A 146 -16.94 17.89 21.16
N ASP A 147 -15.67 18.11 21.52
CA ASP A 147 -15.01 19.42 21.50
C ASP A 147 -13.96 19.45 20.39
N PHE A 148 -14.42 19.76 19.17
CA PHE A 148 -13.55 19.82 18.00
C PHE A 148 -12.59 21.02 18.00
N CYS A 149 -12.84 22.06 18.81
CA CYS A 149 -11.94 23.19 18.95
C CYS A 149 -10.67 22.78 19.70
N SER A 150 -10.82 21.98 20.77
CA SER A 150 -9.69 21.35 21.47
C SER A 150 -8.94 20.38 20.55
N VAL A 151 -9.65 19.56 19.77
CA VAL A 151 -9.04 18.64 18.80
C VAL A 151 -8.16 19.38 17.78
N GLY A 152 -8.61 20.53 17.27
CA GLY A 152 -7.81 21.37 16.35
C GLY A 152 -6.48 21.82 16.97
N THR A 153 -6.49 22.20 18.25
CA THR A 153 -5.27 22.61 18.98
C THR A 153 -4.34 21.43 19.20
N GLN A 154 -4.89 20.27 19.61
CA GLN A 154 -4.10 19.05 19.81
C GLN A 154 -3.46 18.54 18.51
N LEU A 155 -4.12 18.70 17.37
CA LEU A 155 -3.54 18.39 16.06
C LEU A 155 -2.39 19.32 15.71
N ALA A 156 -2.52 20.63 15.97
CA ALA A 156 -1.44 21.59 15.75
C ALA A 156 -0.21 21.28 16.63
N GLU A 157 -0.44 20.91 17.90
CA GLU A 157 0.63 20.48 18.82
C GLU A 157 1.31 19.19 18.33
N LEU A 158 0.55 18.21 17.86
CA LEU A 158 1.11 16.97 17.29
C LEU A 158 1.98 17.24 16.07
N LYS A 159 1.57 18.17 15.20
CA LYS A 159 2.37 18.55 14.04
C LYS A 159 3.67 19.23 14.48
N ALA A 160 3.59 20.18 15.42
CA ALA A 160 4.76 20.87 15.95
C ALA A 160 5.74 19.91 16.67
N ALA A 161 5.26 18.82 17.26
CA ALA A 161 6.10 17.79 17.86
C ALA A 161 6.74 16.82 16.85
N ALA A 162 6.25 16.80 15.61
CA ALA A 162 6.75 15.92 14.53
C ALA A 162 7.77 16.61 13.61
N GLU A 163 7.94 17.93 13.74
CA GLU A 163 8.98 18.75 13.09
C GLU A 163 10.33 18.66 13.84
#